data_AF-A0AAD2VJQ9-F1
#
_entry.id   AF-A0AAD2VJQ9-F1
#
_cell.length_a   1.000
_cell.length_b   1.000
_cell.length_c   1.000
_cell.angle_alpha   90.00
_cell.angle_beta   90.00
_cell.angle_gamma   90.00
#
_symmetry.space_group_name_H-M   'P 1'
#
loop_
_entity.id
_entity.type
_entity.pdbx_description
1 polymer ?
#
loop_
_entity_poly.entity_id
_entity_poly.type
_entity_poly.pdbx_seq_one_letter_code
_entity_poly.pdbx_strand_id
1 'polypeptide(L)'
;MTVFNKFARSFKSHWLLYLCVIVFGITNLVASSGAHMVQRLLFFVLTILVVKRISSLPLRLLVAAPFVLLTAADMSISLYSWCTFGTTFNDGFAISVLQSDPDEVVKMLGMYIPYLCAFAFLSLLFLAVIIKYDVSLPTKKVTGILLLIVISGSLFSACQFAYKDAKNKKAFSPYILASRFATYTPFFNLNYFALAAKEHQRLLSIANTVPYFQLSVRDTGIDTYVLIVGESVRVDNMSLYGYTRSTTPQVEAQRKQIKLFNQAISGAPYTALSVPLSLTADSVLSHDIHNYPDNIINMANQAGFQTFWLSSQSAFRQNGTAVTSIAMRAMETVYVR
;
A
#
# COMPACT_ATOMS: atom_id res chain seq x y z
N MET A 1 24.54 4.46 -48.78
CA MET A 1 23.50 4.93 -47.82
C MET A 1 24.00 4.61 -46.41
N THR A 2 24.57 5.58 -45.72
CA THR A 2 25.34 5.42 -44.47
C THR A 2 24.53 4.81 -43.32
N VAL A 3 25.18 4.03 -42.46
CA VAL A 3 24.61 3.43 -41.23
C VAL A 3 23.81 4.47 -40.42
N PHE A 4 24.30 5.71 -40.39
CA PHE A 4 23.64 6.87 -39.79
C PHE A 4 22.24 7.16 -40.37
N ASN A 5 22.06 7.10 -41.69
CA ASN A 5 20.75 7.32 -42.34
C ASN A 5 19.77 6.17 -42.06
N LYS A 6 20.26 4.93 -41.89
CA LYS A 6 19.43 3.79 -41.50
C LYS A 6 19.00 3.89 -40.03
N PHE A 7 19.92 4.32 -39.16
CA PHE A 7 19.64 4.60 -37.74
C PHE A 7 18.64 5.76 -37.59
N ALA A 8 18.86 6.89 -38.25
CA ALA A 8 17.98 8.05 -38.20
C ALA A 8 16.56 7.75 -38.70
N ARG A 9 16.41 6.93 -39.75
CA ARG A 9 15.09 6.45 -40.22
C ARG A 9 14.43 5.50 -39.21
N SER A 10 15.18 4.57 -38.63
CA SER A 10 14.66 3.66 -37.59
C SER A 10 14.21 4.44 -36.34
N PHE A 11 15.01 5.42 -35.92
CA PHE A 11 14.72 6.29 -34.79
C PHE A 11 13.45 7.11 -35.01
N LYS A 12 13.29 7.75 -36.17
CA LYS A 12 12.05 8.46 -36.53
C LYS A 12 10.82 7.54 -36.55
N SER A 13 10.97 6.27 -36.87
CA SER A 13 9.85 5.33 -36.82
C SER A 13 9.47 4.98 -35.37
N HIS A 14 10.44 4.71 -34.50
CA HIS A 14 10.20 4.14 -33.15
C HIS A 14 10.40 5.11 -31.99
N TRP A 15 10.56 6.41 -32.22
CA TRP A 15 10.84 7.41 -31.17
C TRP A 15 9.86 7.35 -29.99
N LEU A 16 8.58 7.09 -30.25
CA LEU A 16 7.55 7.02 -29.22
C LEU A 16 7.75 5.81 -28.31
N LEU A 17 8.18 4.67 -28.88
CA LEU A 17 8.55 3.49 -28.09
C LEU A 17 9.78 3.78 -27.24
N TYR A 18 10.81 4.42 -27.80
CA TYR A 18 11.98 4.82 -27.02
C TYR A 18 11.62 5.78 -25.89
N LEU A 19 10.74 6.74 -26.13
CA LEU A 19 10.24 7.65 -25.11
C LEU A 19 9.51 6.88 -23.99
N CYS A 20 8.61 5.96 -24.33
CA CYS A 20 7.92 5.13 -23.34
C CYS A 20 8.91 4.30 -22.50
N VAL A 21 9.91 3.70 -23.13
CA VAL A 21 10.94 2.88 -22.46
C VAL A 21 11.80 3.74 -21.53
N ILE A 22 12.19 4.95 -21.95
CA ILE A 22 12.97 5.88 -21.13
C ILE A 22 12.14 6.37 -19.94
N VAL A 23 10.90 6.82 -20.18
CA VAL A 23 9.99 7.30 -19.12
C VAL A 23 9.70 6.18 -18.12
N PHE A 24 9.42 4.97 -18.60
CA PHE A 24 9.23 3.79 -17.75
C PHE A 24 10.52 3.46 -16.98
N GLY A 25 11.68 3.44 -17.64
CA GLY A 25 12.96 3.15 -17.00
C GLY A 25 13.33 4.14 -15.89
N ILE A 26 13.23 5.45 -16.16
CA ILE A 26 13.55 6.51 -15.19
C ILE A 26 12.63 6.43 -13.97
N THR A 27 11.32 6.29 -14.19
CA THR A 27 10.37 6.21 -13.07
C THR A 27 10.61 4.95 -12.23
N ASN A 28 11.08 3.86 -12.84
CA ASN A 28 11.33 2.62 -12.13
C ASN A 28 12.65 2.57 -11.36
N LEU A 29 13.59 3.47 -11.63
CA LEU A 29 14.75 3.68 -10.75
C LEU A 29 14.33 4.08 -9.34
N VAL A 30 13.19 4.76 -9.21
CA VAL A 30 12.60 5.16 -7.93
C VAL A 30 12.05 3.94 -7.17
N ALA A 31 11.45 2.98 -7.89
CA ALA A 31 10.73 1.87 -7.28
C ALA A 31 11.61 0.64 -6.97
N SER A 32 12.61 0.35 -7.80
CA SER A 32 13.44 -0.86 -7.65
C SER A 32 14.81 -0.68 -8.31
N SER A 33 15.88 -1.17 -7.66
CA SER A 33 17.22 -1.19 -8.25
C SER A 33 17.61 -2.59 -8.75
N GLY A 34 18.61 -2.64 -9.64
CA GLY A 34 19.27 -3.89 -10.05
C GLY A 34 18.44 -4.80 -10.98
N ALA A 35 18.50 -6.11 -10.74
CA ALA A 35 17.99 -7.14 -11.66
C ALA A 35 16.46 -7.09 -11.86
N HIS A 36 15.71 -6.69 -10.83
CA HIS A 36 14.25 -6.55 -10.93
C HIS A 36 13.88 -5.46 -11.94
N MET A 37 14.56 -4.32 -11.93
CA MET A 37 14.31 -3.24 -12.89
C MET A 37 14.50 -3.71 -14.33
N VAL A 38 15.58 -4.45 -14.61
CA VAL A 38 15.86 -4.98 -15.95
C VAL A 38 14.76 -5.94 -16.40
N GLN A 39 14.34 -6.87 -15.53
CA GLN A 39 13.26 -7.81 -15.85
C GLN A 39 11.95 -7.09 -16.16
N ARG A 40 11.59 -6.07 -15.37
CA ARG A 40 10.37 -5.28 -15.55
C ARG A 40 10.39 -4.49 -16.86
N LEU A 41 11.54 -3.91 -17.20
CA LEU A 41 11.74 -3.19 -18.46
C LEU A 41 11.59 -4.14 -19.66
N LEU A 42 12.20 -5.33 -19.59
CA LEU A 42 12.06 -6.36 -20.61
C LEU A 42 10.61 -6.82 -20.76
N PHE A 43 9.92 -7.07 -19.65
CA PHE A 43 8.50 -7.42 -19.63
C PHE A 43 7.67 -6.33 -20.33
N PHE A 44 7.85 -5.07 -19.94
CA PHE A 44 7.14 -3.94 -20.52
C PHE A 44 7.35 -3.82 -22.04
N VAL A 45 8.61 -3.82 -22.49
CA VAL A 45 8.98 -3.69 -23.90
C VAL A 45 8.41 -4.86 -24.71
N LEU A 46 8.61 -6.09 -24.25
CA LEU A 46 8.17 -7.29 -24.97
C LEU A 46 6.65 -7.38 -25.05
N THR A 47 5.92 -7.01 -23.99
CA THR A 47 4.45 -6.94 -24.03
C THR A 47 3.97 -5.91 -25.04
N ILE A 48 4.54 -4.71 -25.08
CA ILE A 48 4.20 -3.70 -26.09
C ILE A 48 4.45 -4.25 -27.51
N LEU A 49 5.63 -4.85 -27.75
CA LEU A 49 5.98 -5.40 -29.06
C LEU A 49 5.01 -6.50 -29.50
N VAL A 50 4.60 -7.39 -28.60
CA VAL A 50 3.64 -8.45 -28.88
C VAL A 50 2.25 -7.88 -29.19
N VAL A 51 1.76 -6.96 -28.37
CA VAL A 51 0.45 -6.32 -28.56
C VAL A 51 0.41 -5.54 -29.88
N LYS A 52 1.47 -4.82 -30.25
CA LYS A 52 1.56 -4.09 -31.53
C LYS A 52 1.46 -5.00 -32.77
N ARG A 53 1.63 -6.32 -32.64
CA ARG A 53 1.41 -7.28 -33.74
C ARG A 53 -0.06 -7.61 -33.99
N ILE A 54 -0.97 -7.21 -33.11
CA ILE A 54 -2.40 -7.42 -33.31
C ILE A 54 -2.89 -6.45 -34.40
N SER A 55 -3.25 -6.98 -35.57
CA SER A 55 -3.66 -6.17 -36.73
C SER A 55 -4.92 -5.35 -36.46
N SER A 56 -5.92 -5.96 -35.82
CA SER A 56 -7.19 -5.29 -35.46
C SER A 56 -6.96 -4.26 -34.35
N LEU A 57 -7.22 -2.98 -34.64
CA LEU A 57 -7.09 -1.90 -33.65
C LEU A 57 -8.02 -2.09 -32.43
N PRO A 58 -9.30 -2.45 -32.59
CA PRO A 58 -10.17 -2.73 -31.44
C PRO A 58 -9.64 -3.84 -30.54
N LEU A 59 -9.22 -4.98 -31.11
CA LEU A 59 -8.66 -6.09 -30.34
C LEU A 59 -7.33 -5.71 -29.67
N ARG A 60 -6.50 -4.93 -30.38
CA ARG A 60 -5.25 -4.41 -29.84
C ARG A 60 -5.50 -3.55 -28.61
N LEU A 61 -6.44 -2.60 -28.69
CA LEU A 61 -6.78 -1.73 -27.56
C LEU A 61 -7.43 -2.50 -26.42
N LEU A 62 -8.30 -3.47 -26.70
CA LEU A 62 -8.92 -4.33 -25.68
C LEU A 62 -7.87 -5.07 -24.84
N VAL A 63 -6.84 -5.63 -25.48
CA VAL A 63 -5.76 -6.35 -24.79
C VAL A 63 -4.74 -5.38 -24.16
N ALA A 64 -4.42 -4.28 -24.83
CA ALA A 64 -3.40 -3.34 -24.38
C ALA A 64 -3.87 -2.46 -23.22
N ALA A 65 -5.11 -1.99 -23.26
CA ALA A 65 -5.61 -0.95 -22.35
C ALA A 65 -5.47 -1.36 -20.88
N PRO A 66 -5.91 -2.56 -20.43
CA PRO A 66 -5.71 -2.97 -19.04
C PRO A 66 -4.23 -2.96 -18.64
N PHE A 67 -3.35 -3.45 -19.51
CA PHE A 67 -1.92 -3.51 -19.25
C PHE A 67 -1.30 -2.11 -19.13
N VAL A 68 -1.56 -1.20 -20.08
CA VAL A 68 -0.96 0.14 -20.05
C VAL A 68 -1.55 1.03 -18.95
N LEU A 69 -2.85 0.89 -18.67
CA LEU A 69 -3.51 1.63 -17.58
C LEU A 69 -2.98 1.17 -16.22
N LEU A 70 -2.87 -0.14 -15.98
CA LEU A 70 -2.28 -0.65 -14.75
C LEU A 70 -0.81 -0.24 -14.60
N THR A 71 -0.05 -0.21 -15.71
CA THR A 71 1.35 0.25 -15.69
C THR A 71 1.43 1.74 -15.34
N ALA A 72 0.57 2.56 -15.93
CA ALA A 72 0.49 3.99 -15.63
C ALA A 72 0.07 4.25 -14.18
N ALA A 73 -0.87 3.46 -13.65
CA ALA A 73 -1.30 3.54 -12.25
C ALA A 73 -0.15 3.17 -11.30
N ASP A 74 0.56 2.06 -11.57
CA ASP A 74 1.73 1.62 -10.79
C ASP A 74 2.77 2.75 -10.69
N MET A 75 3.15 3.32 -11.83
CA MET A 75 4.11 4.42 -11.89
C MET A 75 3.62 5.68 -11.16
N SER A 76 2.34 6.02 -11.28
CA SER A 76 1.79 7.22 -10.64
C SER A 76 1.75 7.09 -9.12
N ILE A 77 1.46 5.88 -8.61
CA ILE A 77 1.51 5.57 -7.18
C ILE A 77 2.94 5.64 -6.65
N SER A 78 3.93 5.12 -7.41
CA SER A 78 5.34 5.22 -7.03
C SER A 78 5.85 6.68 -7.03
N LEU A 79 5.40 7.50 -7.99
CA LEU A 79 5.69 8.93 -7.98
C LEU A 79 5.07 9.62 -6.77
N TYR A 80 3.82 9.28 -6.43
CA TYR A 80 3.15 9.80 -5.23
C TYR A 80 3.92 9.52 -3.96
N SER A 81 4.29 8.26 -3.71
CA SER A 81 5.01 7.88 -2.50
C SER A 81 6.36 8.58 -2.40
N TRP A 82 7.10 8.66 -3.50
CA TRP A 82 8.43 9.24 -3.52
C TRP A 82 8.42 10.77 -3.39
N CYS A 83 7.62 11.46 -4.21
CA CYS A 83 7.57 12.92 -4.22
C CYS A 83 6.89 13.51 -2.99
N THR A 84 5.97 12.77 -2.35
CA THR A 84 5.23 13.26 -1.17
C THR A 84 5.88 12.83 0.14
N PHE A 85 6.36 11.59 0.24
CA PHE A 85 6.87 11.02 1.50
C PHE A 85 8.37 10.69 1.48
N GLY A 86 9.06 10.84 0.34
CA GLY A 86 10.49 10.54 0.23
C GLY A 86 10.82 9.05 0.37
N THR A 87 9.84 8.17 0.16
CA THR A 87 10.00 6.71 0.31
C THR A 87 9.32 5.96 -0.82
N THR A 88 9.76 4.71 -1.04
CA THR A 88 9.08 3.82 -1.97
C THR A 88 7.72 3.42 -1.42
N PHE A 89 6.76 3.19 -2.32
CA PHE A 89 5.49 2.58 -1.94
C PHE A 89 5.75 1.27 -1.20
N ASN A 90 4.97 1.00 -0.16
CA ASN A 90 5.18 -0.10 0.77
C ASN A 90 3.83 -0.67 1.23
N ASP A 91 3.89 -1.72 2.06
CA ASP A 91 2.73 -2.40 2.63
C ASP A 91 1.88 -1.49 3.52
N GLY A 92 2.48 -0.56 4.26
CA GLY A 92 1.75 0.47 5.01
C GLY A 92 0.85 1.31 4.12
N PHE A 93 1.36 1.83 3.00
CA PHE A 93 0.53 2.54 2.02
C PHE A 93 -0.55 1.65 1.41
N ALA A 94 -0.23 0.41 1.06
CA ALA A 94 -1.20 -0.52 0.50
C ALA A 94 -2.34 -0.81 1.49
N ILE A 95 -2.03 -1.02 2.77
CA ILE A 95 -3.01 -1.20 3.84
C ILE A 95 -3.86 0.08 4.00
N SER A 96 -3.25 1.26 4.03
CA SER A 96 -3.98 2.52 4.09
C SER A 96 -4.94 2.67 2.92
N VAL A 97 -4.52 2.38 1.69
CA VAL A 97 -5.39 2.44 0.50
C VAL A 97 -6.56 1.45 0.62
N LEU A 98 -6.30 0.21 1.07
CA LEU A 98 -7.34 -0.81 1.22
C LEU A 98 -8.32 -0.51 2.35
N GLN A 99 -7.91 0.26 3.36
CA GLN A 99 -8.74 0.62 4.53
C GLN A 99 -9.30 2.05 4.48
N SER A 100 -8.93 2.84 3.48
CA SER A 100 -9.42 4.20 3.29
C SER A 100 -10.91 4.20 2.98
N ASP A 101 -11.63 5.15 3.56
CA ASP A 101 -13.04 5.40 3.23
C ASP A 101 -13.19 6.53 2.18
N PRO A 102 -14.35 6.61 1.49
CA PRO A 102 -14.56 7.65 0.48
C PRO A 102 -14.39 9.08 1.01
N ASP A 103 -14.74 9.34 2.27
CA ASP A 103 -14.64 10.68 2.85
C ASP A 103 -13.16 11.08 3.06
N GLU A 104 -12.31 10.14 3.47
CA GLU A 104 -10.85 10.31 3.56
C GLU A 104 -10.23 10.57 2.18
N VAL A 105 -10.63 9.80 1.17
CA VAL A 105 -10.15 9.98 -0.21
C VAL A 105 -10.54 11.37 -0.72
N VAL A 106 -11.79 11.81 -0.49
CA VAL A 106 -12.29 13.13 -0.91
C VAL A 106 -11.51 14.26 -0.25
N LYS A 107 -11.27 14.17 1.06
CA LYS A 107 -10.50 15.18 1.82
C LYS A 107 -9.04 15.28 1.33
N MET A 108 -8.48 14.20 0.80
CA MET A 108 -7.11 14.15 0.27
C MET A 108 -7.02 14.39 -1.24
N LEU A 109 -8.13 14.64 -1.95
CA LEU A 109 -8.13 14.81 -3.42
C LEU A 109 -7.12 15.83 -3.91
N GLY A 110 -6.98 16.96 -3.22
CA GLY A 110 -6.03 18.02 -3.58
C GLY A 110 -4.59 17.52 -3.69
N MET A 111 -4.18 16.59 -2.82
CA MET A 111 -2.84 15.99 -2.86
C MET A 111 -2.68 15.00 -4.02
N TYR A 112 -3.77 14.41 -4.50
CA TYR A 112 -3.75 13.41 -5.57
C TYR A 112 -3.77 14.01 -6.98
N ILE A 113 -4.20 15.27 -7.16
CA ILE A 113 -4.35 15.91 -8.47
C ILE A 113 -3.09 15.78 -9.35
N PRO A 114 -1.86 16.11 -8.90
CA PRO A 114 -0.67 16.01 -9.75
C PRO A 114 -0.42 14.58 -10.26
N TYR A 115 -0.75 13.58 -9.44
CA TYR A 115 -0.55 12.17 -9.74
C TYR A 115 -1.67 11.59 -10.61
N LEU A 116 -2.89 12.15 -10.52
CA LEU A 116 -3.96 11.88 -11.48
C LEU A 116 -3.62 12.47 -12.86
N CYS A 117 -3.02 13.66 -12.91
CA CYS A 117 -2.49 14.23 -14.15
C CYS A 117 -1.35 13.37 -14.72
N ALA A 118 -0.42 12.91 -13.88
CA ALA A 118 0.63 11.99 -14.28
C ALA A 118 0.05 10.68 -14.83
N PHE A 119 -0.94 10.11 -14.15
CA PHE A 119 -1.66 8.91 -14.61
C PHE A 119 -2.30 9.10 -15.98
N ALA A 120 -3.02 10.21 -16.18
CA ALA A 120 -3.65 10.54 -17.46
C ALA A 120 -2.60 10.71 -18.57
N PHE A 121 -1.53 11.46 -18.30
CA PHE A 121 -0.43 11.67 -19.24
C PHE A 121 0.25 10.35 -19.63
N LEU A 122 0.63 9.51 -18.66
CA LEU A 122 1.26 8.21 -18.89
C LEU A 122 0.33 7.26 -19.66
N SER A 123 -0.95 7.25 -19.31
CA SER A 123 -1.96 6.46 -20.01
C SER A 123 -2.08 6.86 -21.48
N LEU A 124 -2.14 8.17 -21.76
CA LEU A 124 -2.18 8.70 -23.13
C LEU A 124 -0.88 8.38 -23.89
N LEU A 125 0.28 8.54 -23.25
CA LEU A 125 1.60 8.24 -23.83
C LEU A 125 1.69 6.76 -24.25
N PHE A 126 1.31 5.85 -23.34
CA PHE A 126 1.36 4.41 -23.61
C PHE A 126 0.29 3.98 -24.61
N LEU A 127 -0.93 4.53 -24.57
CA LEU A 127 -1.93 4.25 -25.59
C LEU A 127 -1.50 4.76 -26.98
N ALA A 128 -0.86 5.93 -27.06
CA ALA A 128 -0.33 6.47 -28.31
C ALA A 128 0.70 5.52 -28.94
N VAL A 129 1.55 4.86 -28.14
CA VAL A 129 2.52 3.88 -28.66
C VAL A 129 1.84 2.63 -29.23
N ILE A 130 0.70 2.23 -28.67
CA ILE A 130 -0.08 1.07 -29.13
C ILE A 130 -0.82 1.37 -30.44
N ILE A 131 -1.35 2.59 -30.56
CA ILE A 131 -2.09 3.05 -31.74
C ILE A 131 -1.13 3.26 -32.92
N LYS A 132 0.02 3.89 -32.68
CA LYS A 132 0.99 4.21 -33.74
C LYS A 132 1.48 2.94 -34.44
N TYR A 133 1.27 2.88 -35.75
CA TYR A 133 1.78 1.80 -36.59
C TYR A 133 3.29 1.96 -36.84
N ASP A 134 4.05 0.90 -36.58
CA ASP A 134 5.49 0.87 -36.84
C ASP A 134 5.79 0.01 -38.07
N VAL A 135 6.66 0.54 -38.95
CA VAL A 135 6.98 -0.08 -40.25
C VAL A 135 7.87 -1.33 -40.10
N SER A 136 8.66 -1.44 -39.02
CA SER A 136 9.61 -2.54 -38.84
C SER A 136 9.74 -3.02 -37.39
N LEU A 137 8.90 -3.97 -36.98
CA LEU A 137 9.00 -4.63 -35.68
C LEU A 137 9.79 -5.96 -35.78
N PRO A 138 10.48 -6.42 -34.71
CA PRO A 138 11.14 -7.73 -34.67
C PRO A 138 10.15 -8.89 -34.87
N THR A 139 10.59 -10.03 -35.40
CA THR A 139 9.72 -11.16 -35.79
C THR A 139 8.78 -11.61 -34.67
N LYS A 140 7.49 -11.82 -34.99
CA LYS A 140 6.43 -12.23 -34.04
C LYS A 140 6.81 -13.45 -33.18
N LYS A 141 7.50 -14.43 -33.78
CA LYS A 141 8.00 -15.64 -33.11
C LYS A 141 9.04 -15.28 -32.05
N VAL A 142 10.01 -14.42 -32.40
CA VAL A 142 11.09 -14.02 -31.50
C VAL A 142 10.54 -13.24 -30.31
N THR A 143 9.71 -12.22 -30.55
CA THR A 143 9.13 -11.39 -29.47
C THR A 143 8.22 -12.21 -28.55
N GLY A 144 7.42 -13.12 -29.11
CA GLY A 144 6.56 -14.01 -28.33
C GLY A 144 7.35 -15.00 -27.48
N ILE A 145 8.38 -15.65 -28.05
CA ILE A 145 9.25 -16.59 -27.31
C ILE A 145 9.99 -15.85 -26.20
N LEU A 146 10.56 -14.68 -26.47
CA LEU A 146 11.24 -13.89 -25.45
C LEU A 146 10.30 -13.47 -24.31
N LEU A 147 9.07 -13.06 -24.63
CA LEU A 147 8.07 -12.73 -23.60
C LEU A 147 7.74 -13.97 -22.75
N LEU A 148 7.57 -15.14 -23.36
CA LEU A 148 7.31 -16.39 -22.64
C LEU A 148 8.49 -16.80 -21.76
N ILE A 149 9.73 -16.59 -22.20
CA ILE A 149 10.93 -16.82 -21.40
C ILE A 149 10.95 -15.89 -20.19
N VAL A 150 10.65 -14.59 -20.39
CA VAL A 150 10.58 -13.61 -19.30
C VAL A 150 9.49 -13.98 -18.29
N ILE A 151 8.28 -14.30 -18.74
CA ILE A 151 7.17 -14.72 -17.87
C ILE A 151 7.52 -16.01 -17.12
N SER A 152 8.01 -17.03 -17.82
CA SER A 152 8.38 -18.33 -17.22
C SER A 152 9.52 -18.18 -16.22
N GLY A 153 10.53 -17.36 -16.53
CA GLY A 153 11.64 -17.05 -15.62
C GLY A 153 11.16 -16.34 -14.36
N SER A 154 10.31 -15.32 -14.52
CA SER A 154 9.69 -14.60 -13.40
C SER A 154 8.83 -15.52 -12.52
N LEU A 155 8.05 -16.41 -13.12
CA LEU A 155 7.24 -17.38 -12.39
C LEU A 155 8.11 -18.40 -11.66
N PHE A 156 9.14 -18.94 -12.31
CA PHE A 156 10.08 -19.88 -11.72
C PHE A 156 10.79 -19.28 -10.49
N SER A 157 11.32 -18.04 -10.63
CA SER A 157 11.96 -17.34 -9.51
C SER A 157 10.98 -17.03 -8.37
N ALA A 158 9.73 -16.68 -8.68
CA ALA A 158 8.70 -16.44 -7.67
C ALA A 158 8.31 -17.74 -6.94
N CYS A 159 8.14 -18.86 -7.66
CA CYS A 159 7.89 -20.18 -7.09
C CYS A 159 9.06 -20.65 -6.21
N GLN A 160 10.30 -20.47 -6.66
CA GLN A 160 11.49 -20.83 -5.88
C GLN A 160 11.54 -20.03 -4.57
N PHE A 161 11.22 -18.74 -4.61
CA PHE A 161 11.14 -17.91 -3.40
C PHE A 161 10.01 -18.38 -2.48
N ALA A 162 8.79 -18.57 -3.00
CA ALA A 162 7.64 -18.98 -2.21
C ALA A 162 7.85 -20.36 -1.56
N TYR A 163 8.53 -21.28 -2.24
CA TYR A 163 8.89 -22.59 -1.68
C TYR A 163 9.92 -22.48 -0.55
N LYS A 164 10.94 -21.62 -0.69
CA LYS A 164 11.91 -21.35 0.39
C LYS A 164 11.23 -20.73 1.62
N ASP A 165 10.34 -19.76 1.42
CA ASP A 165 9.54 -19.16 2.51
C ASP A 165 8.64 -20.21 3.18
N ALA A 166 7.98 -21.06 2.38
CA ALA A 166 7.13 -22.12 2.89
C ALA A 166 7.88 -23.16 3.72
N LYS A 167 9.13 -23.50 3.35
CA LYS A 167 9.97 -24.40 4.16
C LYS A 167 10.29 -23.80 5.54
N ASN A 168 10.58 -22.51 5.58
CA ASN A 168 10.90 -21.82 6.83
C ASN A 168 9.66 -21.66 7.73
N LYS A 169 8.51 -21.32 7.16
CA LYS A 169 7.26 -21.04 7.89
C LYS A 169 6.32 -22.23 7.99
N LYS A 170 6.71 -23.39 7.44
CA LYS A 170 5.90 -24.63 7.33
C LYS A 170 4.52 -24.44 6.69
N ALA A 171 4.33 -23.40 5.88
CA ALA A 171 3.07 -23.09 5.22
C ALA A 171 3.30 -22.36 3.90
N PHE A 172 2.65 -22.84 2.83
CA PHE A 172 2.66 -22.16 1.54
C PHE A 172 1.58 -21.08 1.49
N SER A 173 1.94 -19.90 0.97
CA SER A 173 1.01 -18.78 0.85
C SER A 173 0.95 -18.29 -0.61
N PRO A 174 -0.23 -18.38 -1.27
CA PRO A 174 -0.41 -17.86 -2.63
C PRO A 174 -0.09 -16.37 -2.76
N TYR A 175 -0.31 -15.58 -1.71
CA TYR A 175 0.02 -14.16 -1.68
C TYR A 175 1.53 -13.89 -1.74
N ILE A 176 2.36 -14.76 -1.16
CA ILE A 176 3.83 -14.62 -1.26
C ILE A 176 4.30 -14.89 -2.68
N LEU A 177 3.72 -15.90 -3.33
CA LEU A 177 3.98 -16.19 -4.75
C LEU A 177 3.55 -15.01 -5.63
N ALA A 178 2.31 -14.55 -5.49
CA ALA A 178 1.76 -13.42 -6.24
C ALA A 178 2.59 -12.14 -6.01
N SER A 179 2.95 -11.86 -4.76
CA SER A 179 3.78 -10.71 -4.40
C SER A 179 5.12 -10.76 -5.11
N ARG A 180 5.83 -11.89 -5.04
CA ARG A 180 7.12 -12.03 -5.71
C ARG A 180 7.01 -11.98 -7.21
N PHE A 181 5.98 -12.58 -7.80
CA PHE A 181 5.76 -12.49 -9.24
C PHE A 181 5.58 -11.04 -9.68
N ALA A 182 4.76 -10.27 -8.96
CA ALA A 182 4.52 -8.85 -9.25
C ALA A 182 5.82 -8.01 -9.26
N THR A 183 6.80 -8.33 -8.41
CA THR A 183 8.11 -7.62 -8.40
C THR A 183 8.91 -7.72 -9.70
N TYR A 184 8.60 -8.68 -10.57
CA TYR A 184 9.22 -8.84 -11.88
C TYR A 184 8.39 -8.23 -13.03
N THR A 185 7.19 -7.72 -12.73
CA THR A 185 6.27 -7.18 -13.73
C THR A 185 6.26 -5.65 -13.71
N PRO A 186 5.69 -4.99 -14.74
CA PRO A 186 5.41 -3.56 -14.73
C PRO A 186 4.43 -3.09 -13.64
N PHE A 187 3.85 -4.02 -12.88
CA PHE A 187 2.89 -3.76 -11.79
C PHE A 187 3.54 -4.02 -10.43
N PHE A 188 4.64 -3.34 -10.14
CA PHE A 188 5.45 -3.68 -8.96
C PHE A 188 4.66 -3.50 -7.68
N ASN A 189 3.92 -2.41 -7.52
CA ASN A 189 3.19 -2.09 -6.29
C ASN A 189 2.09 -3.11 -5.96
N LEU A 190 1.64 -3.93 -6.91
CA LEU A 190 0.77 -5.08 -6.62
C LEU A 190 1.41 -6.07 -5.64
N ASN A 191 2.74 -6.08 -5.52
CA ASN A 191 3.43 -6.88 -4.52
C ASN A 191 3.01 -6.51 -3.09
N TYR A 192 2.86 -5.21 -2.81
CA TYR A 192 2.48 -4.70 -1.49
C TYR A 192 0.99 -4.90 -1.24
N PHE A 193 0.13 -4.75 -2.26
CA PHE A 193 -1.29 -5.10 -2.14
C PHE A 193 -1.49 -6.59 -1.85
N ALA A 194 -0.71 -7.48 -2.46
CA ALA A 194 -0.75 -8.91 -2.16
C ALA A 194 -0.34 -9.21 -0.71
N LEU A 195 0.69 -8.52 -0.19
CA LEU A 195 1.11 -8.65 1.20
C LEU A 195 0.07 -8.06 2.18
N ALA A 196 -0.50 -6.91 1.87
CA ALA A 196 -1.58 -6.30 2.65
C ALA A 196 -2.82 -7.21 2.71
N ALA A 197 -3.19 -7.84 1.59
CA ALA A 197 -4.29 -8.82 1.54
C ALA A 197 -3.99 -10.08 2.37
N LYS A 198 -2.75 -10.58 2.35
CA LYS A 198 -2.31 -11.68 3.21
C LYS A 198 -2.48 -11.32 4.69
N GLU A 199 -2.07 -10.11 5.05
CA GLU A 199 -2.14 -9.65 6.44
C GLU A 199 -3.57 -9.44 6.91
N HIS A 200 -4.42 -8.88 6.04
CA HIS A 200 -5.85 -8.80 6.25
C HIS A 200 -6.49 -10.17 6.51
N GLN A 201 -6.14 -11.20 5.73
CA GLN A 201 -6.61 -12.56 5.98
C GLN A 201 -6.12 -13.11 7.33
N ARG A 202 -4.88 -12.80 7.72
CA ARG A 202 -4.33 -13.20 9.02
C ARG A 202 -5.10 -12.54 10.17
N LEU A 203 -5.44 -11.25 10.04
CA LEU A 203 -6.24 -10.53 11.02
C LEU A 203 -7.63 -11.14 11.21
N LEU A 204 -8.29 -11.53 10.11
CA LEU A 204 -9.60 -12.21 10.19
C LEU A 204 -9.52 -13.55 10.95
N SER A 205 -8.38 -14.25 10.90
CA SER A 205 -8.21 -15.53 11.59
C SER A 205 -8.09 -15.41 13.12
N ILE A 206 -7.69 -14.25 13.63
CA ILE A 206 -7.49 -14.01 15.07
C ILE A 206 -8.52 -13.05 15.68
N ALA A 207 -9.36 -12.40 14.86
CA ALA A 207 -10.32 -11.39 15.30
C ALA A 207 -11.33 -11.91 16.34
N ASN A 208 -11.61 -13.22 16.34
CA ASN A 208 -12.54 -13.87 17.27
C ASN A 208 -11.87 -14.48 18.50
N THR A 209 -10.55 -14.39 18.62
CA THR A 209 -9.84 -14.93 19.78
C THR A 209 -10.03 -14.00 20.98
N VAL A 210 -10.44 -14.55 22.12
CA VAL A 210 -10.50 -13.84 23.40
C VAL A 210 -9.57 -14.59 24.36
N PRO A 211 -8.43 -14.00 24.76
CA PRO A 211 -7.53 -14.64 25.70
C PRO A 211 -8.09 -14.58 27.13
N TYR A 212 -7.59 -15.47 27.98
CA TYR A 212 -7.85 -15.41 29.42
C TYR A 212 -6.69 -14.72 30.13
N PHE A 213 -6.98 -13.68 30.89
CA PHE A 213 -6.01 -12.90 31.65
C PHE A 213 -5.90 -13.40 33.10
N GLN A 214 -4.69 -13.47 33.66
CA GLN A 214 -4.50 -13.71 35.09
C GLN A 214 -4.54 -12.36 35.82
N LEU A 215 -5.73 -11.92 36.24
CA LEU A 215 -5.97 -10.58 36.79
C LEU A 215 -5.92 -10.56 38.32
N SER A 216 -5.36 -9.49 38.88
CA SER A 216 -5.51 -9.09 40.28
C SER A 216 -6.24 -7.75 40.34
N VAL A 217 -7.51 -7.77 40.74
CA VAL A 217 -8.35 -6.58 40.80
C VAL A 217 -8.29 -5.98 42.20
N ARG A 218 -8.12 -4.66 42.29
CA ARG A 218 -8.14 -3.88 43.54
C ARG A 218 -8.99 -2.63 43.35
N ASP A 219 -9.72 -2.26 44.38
CA ASP A 219 -10.45 -1.00 44.41
C ASP A 219 -9.46 0.16 44.60
N THR A 220 -9.58 1.16 43.72
CA THR A 220 -8.77 2.39 43.73
C THR A 220 -9.61 3.65 44.01
N GLY A 221 -10.94 3.50 44.15
CA GLY A 221 -11.90 4.61 44.20
C GLY A 221 -12.13 5.31 42.85
N ILE A 222 -11.66 4.73 41.74
CA ILE A 222 -11.85 5.25 40.38
C ILE A 222 -12.70 4.25 39.58
N ASP A 223 -13.93 4.65 39.28
CA ASP A 223 -14.91 3.80 38.59
C ASP A 223 -14.87 3.95 37.06
N THR A 224 -14.47 5.13 36.56
CA THR A 224 -14.56 5.47 35.14
C THR A 224 -13.20 5.81 34.56
N TYR A 225 -12.84 5.14 33.47
CA TYR A 225 -11.64 5.37 32.70
C TYR A 225 -12.02 5.78 31.28
N VAL A 226 -11.46 6.89 30.80
CA VAL A 226 -11.69 7.39 29.44
C VAL A 226 -10.37 7.41 28.69
N LEU A 227 -10.31 6.65 27.60
CA LEU A 227 -9.19 6.66 26.67
C LEU A 227 -9.59 7.38 25.38
N ILE A 228 -8.85 8.44 25.04
CA ILE A 228 -9.06 9.19 23.80
C ILE A 228 -7.97 8.82 22.81
N VAL A 229 -8.35 8.17 21.71
CA VAL A 229 -7.46 7.88 20.59
C VAL A 229 -7.58 9.02 19.57
N GLY A 230 -6.55 9.86 19.49
CA GLY A 230 -6.48 10.95 18.51
C GLY A 230 -6.21 10.46 17.08
N GLU A 231 -6.33 11.37 16.11
CA GLU A 231 -6.06 11.09 14.70
C GLU A 231 -5.13 12.17 14.11
N SER A 232 -3.99 11.74 13.55
CA SER A 232 -3.04 12.56 12.79
C SER A 232 -2.47 13.85 13.42
N VAL A 233 -2.80 14.17 14.68
CA VAL A 233 -2.29 15.35 15.41
C VAL A 233 -0.78 15.20 15.68
N ARG A 234 -0.03 16.29 15.49
CA ARG A 234 1.42 16.35 15.76
C ARG A 234 1.73 17.40 16.81
N VAL A 235 2.71 17.09 17.66
CA VAL A 235 3.22 17.95 18.75
C VAL A 235 3.63 19.33 18.23
N ASP A 236 4.28 19.39 17.06
CA ASP A 236 4.77 20.63 16.44
C ASP A 236 3.66 21.65 16.09
N ASN A 237 2.39 21.23 16.07
CA ASN A 237 1.24 22.06 15.75
C ASN A 237 0.32 22.33 16.95
N MET A 238 0.75 21.99 18.16
CA MET A 238 -0.01 22.18 19.40
C MET A 238 0.61 23.28 20.26
N SER A 239 -0.13 24.35 20.57
CA SER A 239 0.38 25.44 21.43
C SER A 239 0.74 24.98 22.84
N LEU A 240 0.10 23.90 23.32
CA LEU A 240 0.41 23.22 24.59
C LEU A 240 1.89 22.83 24.68
N TYR A 241 2.49 22.52 23.52
CA TYR A 241 3.87 22.11 23.36
C TYR A 241 4.78 23.23 22.81
N GLY A 242 4.28 24.46 22.68
CA GLY A 242 5.06 25.63 22.27
C GLY A 242 4.86 26.10 20.82
N TYR A 243 3.87 25.55 20.09
CA TYR A 243 3.49 26.10 18.80
C TYR A 243 2.98 27.54 18.93
N THR A 244 3.36 28.40 17.98
CA THR A 244 3.15 29.86 18.08
C THR A 244 1.70 30.30 17.96
N ARG A 245 0.83 29.51 17.33
CA ARG A 245 -0.61 29.79 17.21
C ARG A 245 -1.36 29.06 18.31
N SER A 246 -2.34 29.72 18.92
CA SER A 246 -3.21 29.16 19.96
C SER A 246 -4.14 28.05 19.41
N THR A 247 -3.61 26.84 19.25
CA THR A 247 -4.32 25.67 18.70
C THR A 247 -4.91 24.76 19.78
N THR A 248 -4.45 24.86 21.03
CA THR A 248 -4.94 24.06 22.18
C THR A 248 -5.37 24.89 23.41
N PRO A 249 -6.08 26.02 23.27
CA PRO A 249 -6.37 26.92 24.38
C PRO A 249 -7.14 26.27 25.55
N GLN A 250 -8.03 25.31 25.25
CA GLN A 250 -8.91 24.68 26.24
C GLN A 250 -8.13 23.70 27.12
N VAL A 251 -7.15 23.01 26.53
CA VAL A 251 -6.26 22.07 27.25
C VAL A 251 -5.26 22.87 28.08
N GLU A 252 -4.74 23.97 27.55
CA GLU A 252 -3.84 24.87 28.27
C GLU A 252 -4.49 25.50 29.51
N ALA A 253 -5.78 25.86 29.43
CA ALA A 253 -6.53 26.36 30.58
C ALA A 253 -6.57 25.35 31.75
N GLN A 254 -6.44 24.06 31.46
CA GLN A 254 -6.45 22.97 32.43
C GLN A 254 -5.05 22.44 32.78
N ARG A 255 -3.97 23.10 32.34
CA ARG A 255 -2.59 22.61 32.44
C ARG A 255 -2.16 22.14 33.83
N LYS A 256 -2.69 22.76 34.90
CA LYS A 256 -2.39 22.38 36.30
C LYS A 256 -2.96 21.01 36.70
N GLN A 257 -3.94 20.50 35.95
CA GLN A 257 -4.65 19.23 36.21
C GLN A 257 -4.17 18.11 35.29
N ILE A 258 -3.23 18.38 34.37
CA ILE A 258 -2.81 17.45 33.32
C ILE A 258 -1.37 17.02 33.57
N LYS A 259 -1.14 15.71 33.55
CA LYS A 259 0.21 15.17 33.43
C LYS A 259 0.61 15.19 31.95
N LEU A 260 1.41 16.18 31.56
CA LEU A 260 1.90 16.32 30.19
C LEU A 260 3.12 15.43 29.93
N PHE A 261 3.08 14.65 28.85
CA PHE A 261 4.20 13.87 28.34
C PHE A 261 4.84 14.60 27.15
N ASN A 262 6.16 14.81 27.19
CA ASN A 262 6.91 15.56 26.16
C ASN A 262 7.74 14.65 25.23
N GLN A 263 7.74 13.35 25.46
CA GLN A 263 8.53 12.37 24.70
C GLN A 263 7.68 11.15 24.33
N ALA A 264 6.43 11.40 23.90
CA ALA A 264 5.56 10.36 23.38
C ALA A 264 5.76 10.24 21.86
N ILE A 265 6.11 9.04 21.38
CA ILE A 265 6.32 8.74 19.97
C ILE A 265 5.38 7.60 19.58
N SER A 266 4.63 7.77 18.49
CA SER A 266 3.73 6.75 17.95
C SER A 266 4.50 5.51 17.49
N GLY A 267 3.93 4.32 17.71
CA GLY A 267 4.53 3.07 17.24
C GLY A 267 4.57 2.90 15.71
N ALA A 268 3.70 3.59 14.98
CA ALA A 268 3.68 3.61 13.52
C ALA A 268 3.04 4.90 12.97
N PRO A 269 3.31 5.28 11.71
CA PRO A 269 2.77 6.51 11.11
C PRO A 269 1.40 6.36 10.45
N TYR A 270 0.70 5.22 10.63
CA TYR A 270 -0.62 4.97 10.05
C TYR A 270 -1.52 4.18 11.01
N THR A 271 -2.82 4.48 11.01
CA THR A 271 -3.81 4.01 11.99
C THR A 271 -3.86 2.49 12.12
N ALA A 272 -3.79 1.77 11.00
CA ALA A 272 -3.93 0.31 10.95
C ALA A 272 -2.87 -0.46 11.74
N LEU A 273 -1.71 0.16 12.02
CA LEU A 273 -0.65 -0.41 12.86
C LEU A 273 -0.47 0.36 14.17
N SER A 274 -0.59 1.70 14.14
CA SER A 274 -0.35 2.53 15.33
C SER A 274 -1.36 2.27 16.46
N VAL A 275 -2.64 2.09 16.11
CA VAL A 275 -3.69 1.86 17.11
C VAL A 275 -3.54 0.48 17.75
N PRO A 276 -3.40 -0.64 17.01
CA PRO A 276 -3.12 -1.93 17.62
C PRO A 276 -1.86 -1.94 18.50
N LEU A 277 -0.76 -1.34 18.05
CA LEU A 277 0.45 -1.22 18.88
C LEU A 277 0.23 -0.45 20.18
N SER A 278 -0.75 0.45 20.23
CA SER A 278 -1.07 1.23 21.44
C SER A 278 -2.05 0.53 22.37
N LEU A 279 -2.90 -0.34 21.85
CA LEU A 279 -4.04 -0.93 22.58
C LEU A 279 -3.87 -2.42 22.87
N THR A 280 -2.80 -3.05 22.39
CA THR A 280 -2.55 -4.49 22.49
C THR A 280 -1.19 -4.76 23.12
N ALA A 281 -0.90 -6.02 23.46
CA ALA A 281 0.41 -6.46 23.93
C ALA A 281 1.47 -6.55 22.82
N ASP A 282 1.16 -6.13 21.60
CA ASP A 282 2.11 -6.08 20.51
C ASP A 282 3.20 -5.00 20.71
N SER A 283 4.32 -5.12 20.01
CA SER A 283 5.46 -4.23 20.21
C SER A 283 6.11 -3.79 18.90
N VAL A 284 6.68 -2.57 18.91
CA VAL A 284 7.41 -2.01 17.76
C VAL A 284 8.64 -2.85 17.41
N LEU A 285 9.31 -3.43 18.41
CA LEU A 285 10.56 -4.20 18.21
C LEU A 285 10.32 -5.65 17.79
N SER A 286 9.16 -6.21 18.15
CA SER A 286 8.80 -7.60 17.88
C SER A 286 7.31 -7.66 17.49
N HIS A 287 7.00 -7.08 16.34
CA HIS A 287 5.63 -7.04 15.81
C HIS A 287 5.12 -8.45 15.52
N ASP A 288 4.07 -8.85 16.25
CA ASP A 288 3.27 -10.03 15.95
C ASP A 288 1.79 -9.79 16.30
N ILE A 289 0.99 -9.68 15.25
CA ILE A 289 -0.47 -9.68 15.29
C ILE A 289 -1.09 -10.77 16.18
N HIS A 290 -0.45 -11.91 16.43
CA HIS A 290 -0.98 -12.88 17.39
C HIS A 290 -1.13 -12.31 18.82
N ASN A 291 -0.51 -11.16 19.09
CA ASN A 291 -0.67 -10.38 20.32
C ASN A 291 -1.90 -9.44 20.28
N TYR A 292 -2.54 -9.21 19.14
CA TYR A 292 -3.71 -8.31 19.06
C TYR A 292 -4.93 -8.75 19.88
N PRO A 293 -5.22 -10.06 20.06
CA PRO A 293 -6.27 -10.50 20.98
C PRO A 293 -6.01 -10.11 22.44
N ASP A 294 -4.73 -10.00 22.83
CA ASP A 294 -4.32 -9.44 24.12
C ASP A 294 -4.40 -7.92 24.03
N ASN A 295 -5.60 -7.38 24.28
CA ASN A 295 -5.89 -5.96 24.20
C ASN A 295 -6.64 -5.44 25.42
N ILE A 296 -6.55 -4.13 25.62
CA ILE A 296 -7.11 -3.44 26.79
C ILE A 296 -8.62 -3.64 26.94
N ILE A 297 -9.36 -3.83 25.85
CA ILE A 297 -10.82 -3.98 25.89
C ILE A 297 -11.20 -5.37 26.39
N ASN A 298 -10.56 -6.42 25.85
CA ASN A 298 -10.71 -7.79 26.35
C ASN A 298 -10.32 -7.89 27.82
N MET A 299 -9.22 -7.23 28.22
CA MET A 299 -8.76 -7.18 29.61
C MET A 299 -9.78 -6.49 30.52
N ALA A 300 -10.29 -5.32 30.12
CA ALA A 300 -11.30 -4.57 30.88
C ALA A 300 -12.61 -5.35 31.04
N ASN A 301 -13.09 -6.01 29.98
CA ASN A 301 -14.25 -6.89 30.05
C ASN A 301 -14.07 -8.01 31.08
N GLN A 302 -12.91 -8.68 31.07
CA GLN A 302 -12.65 -9.75 32.04
C GLN A 302 -12.48 -9.20 33.47
N ALA A 303 -11.98 -7.98 33.63
CA ALA A 303 -11.91 -7.29 34.92
C ALA A 303 -13.29 -6.83 35.44
N GLY A 304 -14.37 -6.97 34.66
CA GLY A 304 -15.74 -6.63 35.06
C GLY A 304 -16.18 -5.20 34.73
N PHE A 305 -15.43 -4.47 33.91
CA PHE A 305 -15.83 -3.13 33.46
C PHE A 305 -16.92 -3.22 32.38
N GLN A 306 -17.83 -2.23 32.39
CA GLN A 306 -18.68 -1.96 31.24
C GLN A 306 -17.88 -1.16 30.20
N THR A 307 -17.70 -1.71 29.00
CA THR A 307 -16.84 -1.12 27.97
C THR A 307 -17.65 -0.51 26.84
N PHE A 308 -17.26 0.71 26.45
CA PHE A 308 -17.87 1.47 25.37
C PHE A 308 -16.82 1.87 24.34
N TRP A 309 -17.13 1.71 23.06
CA TRP A 309 -16.33 2.22 21.95
C TRP A 309 -17.11 3.31 21.19
N LEU A 310 -16.71 4.56 21.38
CA LEU A 310 -17.30 5.72 20.70
C LEU A 310 -16.39 6.12 19.54
N SER A 311 -16.89 6.14 18.30
CA SER A 311 -16.09 6.43 17.12
C SER A 311 -16.74 7.43 16.18
N SER A 312 -16.00 8.46 15.79
CA SER A 312 -16.34 9.32 14.64
C SER A 312 -15.78 8.81 13.33
N GLN A 313 -14.91 7.79 13.36
CA GLN A 313 -14.51 7.06 12.16
C GLN A 313 -15.65 6.16 11.70
N SER A 314 -15.90 6.16 10.40
CA SER A 314 -17.07 5.51 9.81
C SER A 314 -17.11 4.01 10.09
N ALA A 315 -18.32 3.51 10.34
CA ALA A 315 -18.64 2.08 10.39
C ALA A 315 -18.30 1.33 9.07
N PHE A 316 -17.94 2.02 7.99
CA PHE A 316 -17.61 1.39 6.71
C PHE A 316 -16.27 0.61 6.76
N ARG A 317 -15.41 0.88 7.76
CA ARG A 317 -14.16 0.13 8.01
C ARG A 317 -14.37 -1.27 8.63
N GLN A 318 -15.60 -1.79 8.67
CA GLN A 318 -15.98 -2.82 9.64
C GLN A 318 -15.62 -4.27 9.33
N ASN A 319 -15.07 -4.59 8.17
CA ASN A 319 -14.63 -5.97 7.90
C ASN A 319 -13.10 -6.04 7.76
N GLY A 320 -12.45 -6.65 8.76
CA GLY A 320 -11.06 -7.12 8.74
C GLY A 320 -9.95 -6.09 8.94
N THR A 321 -10.23 -4.95 9.59
CA THR A 321 -9.15 -4.11 10.15
C THR A 321 -8.88 -4.49 11.60
N ALA A 322 -7.64 -4.32 12.06
CA ALA A 322 -7.26 -4.60 13.44
C ALA A 322 -7.99 -3.71 14.46
N VAL A 323 -8.21 -2.43 14.11
CA VAL A 323 -8.92 -1.46 14.95
C VAL A 323 -10.37 -1.89 15.15
N THR A 324 -11.05 -2.30 14.08
CA THR A 324 -12.41 -2.81 14.19
C THR A 324 -12.45 -4.08 15.04
N SER A 325 -11.51 -5.01 14.86
CA SER A 325 -11.47 -6.24 15.67
C SER A 325 -11.36 -5.93 17.17
N ILE A 326 -10.58 -4.92 17.55
CA ILE A 326 -10.48 -4.45 18.94
C ILE A 326 -11.79 -3.76 19.37
N ALA A 327 -12.32 -2.86 18.55
CA ALA A 327 -13.56 -2.12 18.84
C ALA A 327 -14.76 -3.06 19.07
N MET A 328 -14.90 -4.12 18.26
CA MET A 328 -15.94 -5.13 18.36
C MET A 328 -15.84 -6.00 19.63
N ARG A 329 -14.80 -5.82 20.47
CA ARG A 329 -14.74 -6.43 21.80
C ARG A 329 -15.46 -5.59 22.85
N ALA A 330 -15.73 -4.31 22.59
CA ALA A 330 -16.49 -3.49 23.52
C ALA A 330 -17.93 -4.01 23.64
N MET A 331 -18.52 -3.91 24.83
CA MET A 331 -19.90 -4.32 25.06
C MET A 331 -20.89 -3.45 24.26
N GLU A 332 -20.58 -2.16 24.14
CA GLU A 332 -21.36 -1.21 23.35
C GLU A 332 -20.46 -0.45 22.38
N THR A 333 -20.91 -0.31 21.13
CA THR A 333 -20.22 0.48 20.10
C THR A 333 -21.16 1.54 19.56
N VAL A 334 -20.77 2.80 19.61
CA VAL A 334 -21.56 3.93 19.12
C VAL A 334 -20.75 4.70 18.07
N TYR A 335 -21.35 4.89 16.90
CA TYR A 335 -20.77 5.68 15.83
C TYR A 335 -21.42 7.06 15.80
N VAL A 336 -20.63 8.09 16.10
CA VAL A 336 -21.07 9.49 16.20
C VAL A 336 -20.63 10.22 14.93
N ARG A 337 -21.58 10.74 14.14
CA ARG A 337 -21.29 11.55 12.95
C ARG A 337 -21.34 13.04 13.26
#